data_AF-A0AAD1R2X0-F1
#
_entry.id   AF-A0AAD1R2X0-F1
#
_cell.length_a   1.000
_cell.length_b   1.000
_cell.length_c   1.000
_cell.angle_alpha   90.00
_cell.angle_beta   90.00
_cell.angle_gamma   90.00
#
_symmetry.space_group_name_H-M   'P 1'
#
loop_
_entity.id
_entity.type
_entity.pdbx_description
1 polymer ?
#
loop_
_entity_poly.entity_id
_entity_poly.type
_entity_poly.pdbx_seq_one_letter_code
_entity_poly.pdbx_strand_id
1 'polypeptide(L)'
;MGLEMTEEDVYELVEEHDRDLTTEELVELQKEAMEEQIAFEEEEEMSKEQLSFTELKEAYHMWVNLQTFVQQHHPDKALAQRLVSSFDTDIMSPFRGMLKRRQRQQTMERFLQKQPRHEEEPACVSAAQLPSSSSSSKKC
;
A
#
# COMPACT_ATOMS: atom_id res chain seq x y z
N MET A 1 31.74 9.53 27.52
CA MET A 1 30.36 9.46 28.03
C MET A 1 29.76 8.22 27.41
N GLY A 2 29.60 7.15 28.18
CA GLY A 2 28.94 5.93 27.73
C GLY A 2 27.51 5.93 28.28
N LEU A 3 26.52 5.70 27.42
CA LEU A 3 25.15 5.42 27.84
C LEU A 3 25.14 3.99 28.38
N GLU A 4 24.95 3.83 29.69
CA GLU A 4 24.63 2.52 30.28
C GLU A 4 23.17 2.23 30.00
N MET A 5 22.92 1.19 29.22
CA MET A 5 21.58 0.70 28.89
C MET A 5 21.26 -0.41 29.89
N THR A 6 20.22 -0.18 30.67
CA THR A 6 19.78 -1.08 31.73
C THR A 6 18.85 -2.15 31.16
N GLU A 7 18.67 -3.24 31.92
CA GLU A 7 17.76 -4.32 31.52
C GLU A 7 16.31 -3.83 31.44
N GLU A 8 15.94 -2.88 32.31
CA GLU A 8 14.63 -2.21 32.29
C GLU A 8 14.39 -1.49 30.95
N ASP A 9 15.41 -0.79 30.43
CA ASP A 9 15.31 -0.08 29.14
C ASP A 9 15.03 -1.05 27.97
N VAL A 10 15.49 -2.30 28.08
CA VAL A 10 15.23 -3.34 27.08
C VAL A 10 13.82 -3.91 27.24
N TYR A 11 13.37 -4.11 28.47
CA TYR A 11 12.01 -4.60 28.75
C TYR A 11 10.94 -3.61 28.31
N GLU A 12 11.14 -2.31 28.58
CA GLU A 12 10.19 -1.26 28.19
C GLU A 12 10.05 -1.17 26.66
N LEU A 13 11.17 -1.28 25.93
CA LEU A 13 11.17 -1.27 24.46
C LEU A 13 10.46 -2.49 23.86
N VAL A 14 10.60 -3.67 24.48
CA VAL A 14 9.98 -4.91 24.01
C VAL A 14 8.48 -4.89 24.28
N GLU A 15 8.04 -4.47 25.48
CA GLU A 15 6.61 -4.39 25.79
C GLU A 15 5.88 -3.38 24.89
N GLU A 16 6.50 -2.25 24.57
CA GLU A 16 5.91 -1.27 23.65
C GLU A 16 5.79 -1.83 22.22
N HIS A 17 6.77 -2.60 21.76
CA HIS A 17 6.77 -3.18 20.41
C HIS A 17 5.84 -4.41 20.28
N ASP A 18 5.64 -5.15 21.36
CA ASP A 18 4.71 -6.29 21.41
C ASP A 18 3.25 -5.85 21.64
N ARG A 19 3.01 -4.56 21.88
CA ARG A 19 1.66 -4.01 22.01
C ARG A 19 0.95 -4.02 20.65
N ASP A 20 -0.11 -4.82 20.57
CA ASP A 20 -1.03 -4.79 19.44
C ASP A 20 -1.74 -3.43 19.34
N LEU A 21 -1.85 -2.91 18.12
CA LEU A 21 -2.63 -1.72 17.83
C LEU A 21 -4.11 -1.98 18.04
N THR A 22 -4.79 -1.03 18.69
CA THR A 22 -6.24 -1.05 18.80
C THR A 22 -6.90 -0.70 17.46
N THR A 23 -8.16 -1.07 17.29
CA THR A 23 -8.92 -0.78 16.06
C THR A 23 -9.04 0.72 15.78
N GLU A 24 -9.23 1.56 16.82
CA GLU A 24 -9.23 3.02 16.65
C GLU A 24 -7.88 3.54 16.16
N GLU A 25 -6.77 3.12 16.79
CA GLU A 25 -5.42 3.54 16.39
C GLU A 25 -5.10 3.12 14.95
N LEU A 26 -5.59 1.94 14.53
CA LEU A 26 -5.39 1.42 13.18
C LEU A 26 -6.16 2.24 12.13
N VAL A 27 -7.37 2.70 12.47
CA VAL A 27 -8.17 3.60 11.61
C VAL A 27 -7.55 4.99 11.55
N GLU A 28 -7.03 5.50 12.67
CA GLU A 28 -6.36 6.80 12.72
C GLU A 28 -5.08 6.80 11.89
N LEU A 29 -4.25 5.76 12.00
CA LEU A 29 -3.07 5.56 11.15
C LEU A 29 -3.43 5.44 9.67
N GLN A 30 -4.54 4.77 9.35
CA GLN A 30 -5.01 4.68 7.96
C GLN A 30 -5.43 6.06 7.42
N LYS A 31 -6.09 6.87 8.25
CA LYS A 31 -6.49 8.23 7.91
C LYS A 31 -5.26 9.13 7.72
N GLU A 32 -4.29 9.08 8.63
CA GLU A 32 -3.04 9.84 8.53
C GLU A 32 -2.27 9.45 7.25
N ALA A 33 -2.16 8.15 6.95
CA ALA A 33 -1.54 7.68 5.72
C ALA A 33 -2.28 8.17 4.45
N MET A 34 -3.61 8.27 4.51
CA MET A 34 -4.42 8.81 3.43
C MET A 34 -4.26 10.33 3.28
N GLU A 35 -4.18 11.07 4.39
CA GLU A 35 -3.94 12.52 4.38
C GLU A 35 -2.53 12.86 3.87
N GLU A 36 -1.50 12.11 4.26
CA GLU A 36 -0.16 12.23 3.67
C GLU A 36 -0.18 11.93 2.17
N GLN A 37 -0.95 10.92 1.75
CA GLN A 37 -1.09 10.57 0.34
C GLN A 37 -1.79 11.67 -0.47
N ILE A 38 -2.83 12.29 0.09
CA ILE A 38 -3.54 13.42 -0.53
C ILE A 38 -2.66 14.66 -0.61
N ALA A 39 -1.96 15.01 0.47
CA ALA A 39 -1.05 16.16 0.48
C ALA A 39 0.09 15.98 -0.53
N PHE A 40 0.54 14.74 -0.73
CA PHE A 40 1.56 14.40 -1.72
C PHE A 40 1.00 14.36 -3.16
N GLU A 41 -0.26 13.93 -3.33
CA GLU A 41 -0.97 13.98 -4.62
C GLU A 41 -1.30 15.41 -5.04
N GLU A 42 -1.60 16.32 -4.12
CA GLU A 42 -1.77 17.77 -4.42
C GLU A 42 -0.45 18.40 -4.93
N GLU A 43 0.70 17.94 -4.44
CA GLU A 43 2.02 18.32 -4.98
C GLU A 43 2.22 17.77 -6.42
N GLU A 44 1.64 16.61 -6.74
CA GLU A 44 1.68 15.96 -8.06
C GLU A 44 0.64 16.54 -9.04
N GLU A 45 -0.55 16.96 -8.58
CA GLU A 45 -1.61 17.59 -9.40
C GLU A 45 -1.18 18.95 -9.99
N MET A 46 -0.22 19.61 -9.33
CA MET A 46 0.47 20.79 -9.86
C MET A 46 1.31 20.46 -11.12
N SER A 47 1.58 19.18 -11.40
CA SER A 47 2.22 18.66 -12.63
C SER A 47 1.19 17.90 -13.49
N LYS A 48 0.31 18.69 -14.11
CA LYS A 48 -0.93 18.28 -14.78
C LYS A 48 -0.77 17.50 -16.11
N GLU A 49 0.03 16.44 -16.11
CA GLU A 49 0.05 15.45 -17.18
C GLU A 49 0.37 14.10 -16.55
N GLN A 50 -0.68 13.44 -16.04
CA GLN A 50 -0.54 12.13 -15.40
C GLN A 50 -0.12 11.10 -16.45
N LEU A 51 1.18 10.92 -16.63
CA LEU A 51 1.76 9.74 -17.29
C LEU A 51 1.09 8.50 -16.68
N SER A 52 0.84 7.44 -17.43
CA SER A 52 0.32 6.17 -16.88
C SER A 52 1.44 5.33 -16.26
N PHE A 53 1.08 4.36 -15.40
CA PHE A 53 2.09 3.43 -14.83
C PHE A 53 2.81 2.61 -15.91
N THR A 54 2.11 2.27 -17.00
CA THR A 54 2.67 1.61 -18.17
C THR A 54 3.68 2.49 -18.90
N GLU A 55 3.36 3.76 -19.15
CA GLU A 55 4.27 4.71 -19.77
C GLU A 55 5.52 4.96 -18.92
N LEU A 56 5.37 5.06 -17.59
CA LEU A 56 6.52 5.17 -16.67
C LEU A 56 7.44 3.95 -16.74
N LYS A 57 6.87 2.74 -16.80
CA LYS A 57 7.64 1.50 -16.94
C LYS A 57 8.38 1.44 -18.26
N GLU A 58 7.73 1.82 -19.35
CA GLU A 58 8.34 1.85 -20.69
C GLU A 58 9.49 2.85 -20.75
N ALA A 59 9.29 4.08 -20.24
CA ALA A 59 10.33 5.09 -20.15
C ALA A 59 11.54 4.59 -19.35
N TYR A 60 11.29 3.95 -18.20
CA TYR A 60 12.35 3.35 -17.39
C TYR A 60 13.11 2.24 -18.15
N HIS A 61 12.39 1.40 -18.88
CA HIS A 61 13.01 0.32 -19.63
C HIS A 61 13.86 0.82 -20.80
N MET A 62 13.37 1.83 -21.53
CA MET A 62 14.15 2.51 -22.57
C MET A 62 15.42 3.14 -22.01
N TRP A 63 15.34 3.79 -20.85
CA TRP A 63 16.52 4.36 -20.19
C TRP A 63 17.57 3.30 -19.86
N VAL A 64 17.16 2.17 -19.25
CA VAL A 64 18.09 1.07 -18.92
C VAL A 64 18.78 0.52 -20.17
N ASN A 65 18.04 0.37 -21.27
CA ASN A 65 18.60 -0.09 -22.54
C ASN A 65 19.62 0.92 -23.11
N LEU A 66 19.28 2.22 -23.07
CA LEU A 66 20.18 3.29 -23.53
C LEU A 66 21.44 3.37 -22.67
N GLN A 67 21.30 3.33 -21.34
CA GLN A 67 22.41 3.29 -20.39
C GLN A 67 23.38 2.15 -20.73
N THR A 68 22.83 0.94 -20.92
CA THR A 68 23.63 -0.25 -21.24
C THR A 68 24.39 -0.07 -22.55
N PHE A 69 23.71 0.42 -23.59
CA PHE A 69 24.32 0.68 -24.89
C PHE A 69 25.46 1.71 -24.80
N VAL A 70 25.23 2.84 -24.12
CA VAL A 70 26.21 3.91 -23.96
C VAL A 70 27.43 3.43 -23.16
N GLN A 71 27.23 2.72 -22.05
CA GLN A 71 28.33 2.17 -21.26
C GLN A 71 29.18 1.17 -22.05
N GLN A 72 28.56 0.34 -22.89
CA GLN A 72 29.27 -0.66 -23.70
C GLN A 72 30.00 -0.05 -24.89
N HIS A 73 29.39 0.88 -25.62
CA HIS A 73 29.88 1.29 -26.94
C HIS A 73 30.53 2.67 -26.99
N HIS A 74 30.35 3.52 -25.98
CA HIS A 74 30.93 4.86 -26.01
C HIS A 74 32.47 4.79 -25.93
N PRO A 75 33.21 5.52 -26.80
CA PRO A 75 34.68 5.49 -26.85
C PRO A 75 35.30 6.13 -25.61
N ASP A 76 34.71 7.19 -25.08
CA ASP A 76 35.12 7.80 -23.80
C ASP A 76 34.26 7.24 -22.65
N LYS A 77 34.80 6.28 -21.91
CA LYS A 77 34.10 5.64 -20.79
C LYS A 77 33.83 6.60 -19.62
N ALA A 78 34.71 7.57 -19.39
CA ALA A 78 34.58 8.49 -18.27
C ALA A 78 33.46 9.52 -18.54
N LEU A 79 33.37 10.03 -19.76
CA LEU A 79 32.26 10.90 -20.16
C LEU A 79 30.93 10.15 -20.12
N ALA A 80 30.89 8.94 -20.68
CA ALA A 80 29.70 8.09 -20.69
C ALA A 80 29.17 7.83 -19.27
N GLN A 81 30.05 7.43 -18.35
CA GLN A 81 29.68 7.17 -16.97
C GLN A 81 29.13 8.43 -16.29
N ARG A 82 29.76 9.59 -16.52
CA ARG A 82 29.31 10.87 -15.93
C ARG A 82 27.91 11.24 -16.39
N LEU A 83 27.63 11.13 -17.70
CA LEU A 83 26.32 11.46 -18.27
C LEU A 83 25.23 10.48 -17.82
N VAL A 84 25.56 9.18 -17.74
CA VAL A 84 24.66 8.18 -17.17
C VAL A 84 24.33 8.52 -15.72
N SER A 85 25.33 8.82 -14.90
CA SER A 85 25.12 9.17 -13.49
C SER A 85 24.32 10.46 -13.30
N SER A 86 24.57 11.50 -14.11
CA SER A 86 23.78 12.73 -14.04
C SER A 86 22.35 12.50 -14.47
N PHE A 87 22.12 11.80 -15.57
CA PHE A 87 20.76 11.52 -16.04
C PHE A 87 19.99 10.64 -15.04
N ASP A 88 20.65 9.67 -14.41
CA ASP A 88 20.02 8.82 -13.41
C ASP A 88 19.60 9.61 -12.15
N THR A 89 20.44 10.55 -11.73
CA THR A 89 20.23 11.37 -10.52
C THR A 89 19.24 12.51 -10.77
N ASP A 90 19.40 13.23 -11.88
CA ASP A 90 18.70 14.49 -12.13
C ASP A 90 17.38 14.27 -12.88
N ILE A 91 17.34 13.30 -13.80
CA ILE A 91 16.19 13.08 -14.67
C ILE A 91 15.37 11.88 -14.21
N MET A 92 16.01 10.73 -13.98
CA MET A 92 15.29 9.48 -13.69
C MET A 92 14.84 9.34 -12.24
N SER A 93 15.46 10.04 -11.30
CA SER A 93 15.10 10.00 -9.88
C SER A 93 13.62 10.35 -9.62
N PRO A 94 13.06 11.46 -10.18
CA PRO A 94 11.63 11.75 -10.10
C PRO A 94 10.73 10.61 -10.62
N PHE A 95 11.05 10.05 -11.79
CA PHE A 95 10.27 8.95 -12.39
C PHE A 95 10.33 7.67 -11.56
N ARG A 96 11.48 7.36 -10.95
CA ARG A 96 11.59 6.24 -9.99
C ARG A 96 10.71 6.46 -8.77
N GLY A 97 10.62 7.69 -8.28
CA GLY A 97 9.70 8.08 -7.22
C GLY A 97 8.25 7.80 -7.60
N MET A 98 7.79 8.34 -8.73
CA MET A 98 6.43 8.12 -9.25
C MET A 98 6.11 6.63 -9.44
N LEU A 99 7.03 5.86 -10.03
CA LEU A 99 6.84 4.43 -10.28
C LEU A 99 6.70 3.63 -8.99
N LYS A 100 7.51 3.92 -7.95
CA LYS A 100 7.40 3.29 -6.64
C LYS A 100 6.07 3.63 -5.95
N ARG A 101 5.62 4.88 -6.03
CA ARG A 101 4.35 5.33 -5.43
C ARG A 101 3.17 4.59 -6.04
N ARG A 102 3.07 4.56 -7.37
CA ARG A 102 1.99 3.84 -8.06
C ARG A 102 2.00 2.35 -7.82
N GLN A 103 3.19 1.75 -7.67
CA GLN A 103 3.30 0.36 -7.28
C GLN A 103 2.74 0.11 -5.86
N ARG A 104 2.94 1.04 -4.92
CA ARG A 104 2.36 0.96 -3.57
C ARG A 104 0.84 1.14 -3.61
N GLN A 105 0.34 2.16 -4.31
CA GLN A 105 -1.11 2.37 -4.50
C GLN A 105 -1.77 1.11 -5.07
N GLN A 106 -1.23 0.54 -6.16
CA GLN A 106 -1.77 -0.68 -6.75
C GLN A 106 -1.73 -1.88 -5.78
N THR A 107 -0.69 -1.97 -4.95
CA THR A 107 -0.59 -3.03 -3.93
C THR A 107 -1.67 -2.86 -2.87
N MET A 108 -1.87 -1.63 -2.39
CA MET A 108 -2.87 -1.29 -1.38
C MET A 108 -4.30 -1.49 -1.90
N GLU A 109 -4.61 -1.03 -3.11
CA GLU A 109 -5.91 -1.25 -3.75
C GLU A 109 -6.25 -2.74 -3.83
N ARG A 110 -5.28 -3.58 -4.24
CA ARG A 110 -5.47 -5.04 -4.29
C ARG A 110 -5.69 -5.65 -2.91
N PHE A 111 -5.08 -5.10 -1.86
CA PHE A 111 -5.28 -5.58 -0.50
C PHE A 111 -6.69 -5.24 0.00
N LEU A 112 -7.13 -4.00 -0.19
CA LEU A 112 -8.45 -3.52 0.21
C LEU A 112 -9.58 -4.22 -0.57
N GLN A 113 -9.39 -4.48 -1.86
CA GLN A 113 -10.36 -5.24 -2.68
C GLN A 113 -10.52 -6.71 -2.26
N LYS A 114 -9.57 -7.26 -1.48
CA LYS A 114 -9.60 -8.66 -1.03
C LYS A 114 -10.32 -8.86 0.31
N GLN A 115 -10.78 -7.79 0.99
CA GLN A 115 -11.66 -7.96 2.14
C GLN A 115 -13.10 -8.22 1.67
N PRO A 116 -13.68 -9.42 1.89
CA PRO A 116 -15.12 -9.56 1.84
C PRO A 116 -15.72 -8.83 3.04
N ARG A 117 -16.70 -7.94 2.80
CA ARG A 117 -17.70 -7.61 3.81
C ARG A 117 -18.47 -8.90 4.11
N HIS A 118 -18.05 -9.63 5.12
CA HIS A 118 -18.92 -10.60 5.77
C HIS A 118 -19.67 -9.87 6.89
N GLU A 119 -20.65 -9.06 6.50
CA GLU A 119 -21.79 -8.83 7.37
C GLU A 119 -22.65 -10.09 7.27
N GLU A 120 -22.29 -11.11 8.05
CA GLU A 120 -23.22 -12.20 8.33
C GLU A 120 -24.22 -11.69 9.34
N GLU A 121 -25.39 -11.31 8.83
CA GLU A 121 -26.60 -11.03 9.57
C GLU A 121 -26.99 -12.27 10.41
N PRO A 122 -27.04 -12.21 11.76
CA PRO A 122 -27.61 -13.31 12.52
C PRO A 122 -29.13 -13.11 12.58
N ALA A 123 -29.83 -13.52 11.52
CA ALA A 123 -31.27 -13.70 11.57
C ALA A 123 -31.58 -14.88 12.51
N CYS A 124 -31.85 -14.52 13.77
CA CYS A 124 -32.36 -15.36 14.85
C CYS A 124 -33.36 -16.40 14.33
N VAL A 125 -33.01 -17.67 14.48
CA VAL A 125 -33.87 -18.83 14.24
C VAL A 125 -35.11 -18.72 15.15
N SER A 126 -36.24 -18.35 14.54
CA SER A 126 -37.52 -18.24 15.23
C SER A 126 -37.95 -19.61 15.78
N ALA A 127 -38.24 -19.59 17.08
CA ALA A 127 -38.66 -20.70 17.88
C ALA A 127 -40.04 -21.28 17.51
N ALA A 128 -40.20 -22.54 17.92
CA ALA A 128 -41.44 -23.19 18.36
C ALA A 128 -42.46 -23.62 17.29
N GLN A 129 -42.41 -24.91 16.95
CA GLN A 129 -43.61 -25.70 16.68
C GLN A 129 -43.63 -26.94 17.57
N LEU A 130 -44.40 -26.86 18.66
CA LEU A 130 -44.85 -28.01 19.42
C LEU A 130 -46.00 -28.71 18.66
N PRO A 131 -46.11 -30.04 18.72
CA PRO A 131 -47.19 -30.78 18.07
C PRO A 131 -48.36 -31.00 19.04
N SER A 132 -49.61 -30.80 18.58
CA SER A 132 -50.76 -31.48 19.18
C SER A 132 -52.02 -31.45 18.30
N SER A 133 -52.40 -32.67 17.89
CA SER A 133 -53.74 -33.25 18.04
C SER A 133 -54.86 -32.90 17.05
N SER A 134 -55.26 -33.93 16.32
CA SER A 134 -56.53 -34.11 15.64
C SER A 134 -57.74 -34.04 16.57
N SER A 135 -58.86 -33.47 16.11
CA SER A 135 -60.18 -34.05 16.35
C SER A 135 -61.23 -33.58 15.33
N SER A 136 -62.11 -34.53 15.03
CA SER A 136 -63.12 -34.64 13.98
C SER A 136 -64.30 -33.66 14.00
N SER A 137 -64.86 -33.51 12.80
CA SER A 137 -66.30 -33.44 12.44
C SER A 137 -67.18 -32.32 12.98
N LYS A 138 -67.64 -31.47 12.05
CA LYS A 138 -68.99 -30.85 12.05
C LYS A 138 -69.45 -30.64 10.60
N LYS A 139 -70.52 -31.32 10.20
CA LYS A 139 -71.49 -30.83 9.20
C LYS A 139 -72.89 -31.16 9.69
N CYS A 140 -73.69 -30.10 9.82
CA CYS A 140 -75.14 -30.14 9.71
C CYS A 140 -75.55 -30.37 8.26
#